data_AF-A0AAV2HAG0-F1
#
_entry.id   AF-A0AAV2HAG0-F1
#
_cell.length_a   1.000
_cell.length_b   1.000
_cell.length_c   1.000
_cell.angle_alpha   90.00
_cell.angle_beta   90.00
_cell.angle_gamma   90.00
#
_symmetry.space_group_name_H-M   'P 1'
#
loop_
_entity.id
_entity.type
_entity.pdbx_description
1 polymer ?
#
loop_
_entity_poly.entity_id
_entity_poly.type
_entity_poly.pdbx_seq_one_letter_code
_entity_poly.pdbx_strand_id
1 'polypeptide(L)'
;MGKKRAGERTELNCEHSASKKRRVVSKLKGPSNPRSISWTKLPYLVLVEIYRNLSEIDKVAMAQVCPEWWNAFKSPVLWRTKHFIFGGPDAKNAGKRAVQYAEMLGSYLQEVSISCRHVTSNTCNVITETLEAFAKCLSNARLRHFQIEDLELDRFWKYAHLRFNIENCLVTFFQGQHNLEVVTLASAQIALLSGTEILEALLKSSGHSIRILELMDFFHGRLAAYQLSRFVLTMSGFSNLEKVTLNYCCVCNELLQHWAKSLQGKLRHLTIKAGADEPHSHTLTNETWQRLVAACPKLTVEVALFGIAHANAVIPMLSPYIPLVGFTMWSGYDDDIEWQVCL
;
A
#
# COMPACT_ATOMS: atom_id res chain seq x y z
N MET A 1 -35.84 3.78 57.10
CA MET A 1 -35.03 4.86 57.70
C MET A 1 -33.74 4.96 56.88
N GLY A 2 -33.25 6.05 56.29
CA GLY A 2 -33.58 7.46 56.27
C GLY A 2 -32.58 8.20 55.36
N LYS A 3 -33.09 8.92 54.36
CA LYS A 3 -32.65 10.19 53.73
C LYS A 3 -31.20 10.42 53.18
N LYS A 4 -31.16 10.63 51.85
CA LYS A 4 -30.76 11.83 51.05
C LYS A 4 -29.49 12.64 51.37
N ARG A 5 -28.63 12.82 50.35
CA ARG A 5 -28.26 14.06 49.57
C ARG A 5 -27.17 13.66 48.55
N ALA A 6 -27.27 13.85 47.22
CA ALA A 6 -27.47 15.03 46.34
C ALA A 6 -26.17 15.80 45.99
N GLY A 7 -25.87 15.87 44.69
CA GLY A 7 -24.79 16.60 43.98
C GLY A 7 -24.38 15.81 42.72
N GLU A 8 -24.93 15.98 41.51
CA GLU A 8 -24.75 17.08 40.52
C GLU A 8 -23.28 17.53 40.42
N ARG A 9 -22.57 17.59 39.28
CA ARG A 9 -22.78 17.89 37.83
C ARG A 9 -21.50 17.35 37.12
N THR A 10 -21.36 17.09 35.81
CA THR A 10 -21.77 17.86 34.63
C THR A 10 -21.55 16.99 33.38
N GLU A 11 -22.62 16.75 32.62
CA GLU A 11 -22.57 16.27 31.24
C GLU A 11 -22.40 17.49 30.30
N LEU A 12 -21.44 17.44 29.38
CA LEU A 12 -21.29 18.45 28.33
C LEU A 12 -22.06 18.02 27.08
N ASN A 13 -23.35 18.35 27.08
CA ASN A 13 -24.18 18.43 25.88
C ASN A 13 -23.77 19.68 25.09
N CYS A 14 -23.26 19.51 23.87
CA CYS A 14 -23.18 20.58 22.89
C CYS A 14 -24.44 20.56 21.99
N GLU A 15 -25.56 21.00 22.55
CA GLU A 15 -26.63 21.60 21.76
C GLU A 15 -26.17 23.02 21.40
N HIS A 16 -26.05 23.35 20.11
CA HIS A 16 -25.95 24.74 19.67
C HIS A 16 -27.17 25.09 18.84
N SER A 17 -28.02 25.87 19.49
CA SER A 17 -29.18 26.56 18.93
C SER A 17 -28.79 27.41 17.73
N ALA A 18 -29.56 27.26 16.65
CA ALA A 18 -29.56 28.15 15.51
C ALA A 18 -29.99 29.57 15.91
N SER A 19 -29.02 30.42 16.25
CA SER A 19 -29.23 31.86 16.43
C SER A 19 -28.88 32.62 15.16
N LYS A 20 -29.94 33.02 14.47
CA LYS A 20 -29.98 33.83 13.25
C LYS A 20 -29.39 35.23 13.51
N LYS A 21 -28.08 35.42 13.32
CA LYS A 21 -27.46 36.76 13.22
C LYS A 21 -27.16 37.10 11.76
N ARG A 22 -28.13 37.71 11.09
CA ARG A 22 -27.92 38.46 9.84
C ARG A 22 -26.96 39.62 10.15
N ARG A 23 -25.68 39.49 9.81
CA ARG A 23 -24.78 40.64 9.67
C ARG A 23 -25.20 41.41 8.42
N VAL A 24 -25.82 42.56 8.63
CA VAL A 24 -26.00 43.57 7.59
C VAL A 24 -24.61 44.15 7.31
N VAL A 25 -23.97 43.70 6.24
CA VAL A 25 -22.78 44.36 5.70
C VAL A 25 -23.27 45.63 5.00
N SER A 26 -23.00 46.77 5.62
CA SER A 26 -23.24 48.09 5.08
C SER A 26 -22.47 48.27 3.77
N LYS A 27 -23.19 48.68 2.71
CA LYS A 27 -22.63 49.08 1.42
C LYS A 27 -21.79 50.34 1.60
N LEU A 28 -20.48 50.21 1.66
CA LEU A 28 -19.57 51.29 1.30
C LEU A 28 -19.32 51.23 -0.21
N LYS A 29 -20.08 52.03 -0.97
CA LYS A 29 -19.80 52.32 -2.38
C LYS A 29 -18.61 53.26 -2.45
N GLY A 30 -17.40 52.70 -2.54
CA GLY A 30 -16.24 53.41 -3.06
C GLY A 30 -16.32 53.54 -4.60
N PRO A 31 -15.63 54.52 -5.20
CA PRO A 31 -15.65 54.73 -6.64
C PRO A 31 -15.15 53.47 -7.37
N SER A 32 -15.91 53.03 -8.37
CA SER A 32 -15.62 51.89 -9.21
C SER A 32 -14.36 52.15 -10.04
N ASN A 33 -13.24 51.61 -9.58
CA ASN A 33 -11.99 51.56 -10.33
C ASN A 33 -12.19 50.64 -11.56
N PRO A 34 -12.04 51.11 -12.82
CA PRO A 34 -12.41 50.35 -14.02
C PRO A 34 -11.45 49.21 -14.40
N ARG A 35 -10.73 48.64 -13.43
CA ARG A 35 -9.86 47.46 -13.62
C ARG A 35 -9.93 46.46 -12.46
N SER A 36 -11.09 46.28 -11.81
CA SER A 36 -11.24 45.16 -10.89
C SER A 36 -11.31 43.85 -11.68
N ILE A 37 -10.17 43.15 -11.77
CA ILE A 37 -10.11 41.80 -12.32
C ILE A 37 -11.00 40.94 -11.43
N SER A 38 -12.08 40.44 -12.01
CA SER A 38 -13.03 39.58 -11.32
C SER A 38 -12.44 38.16 -11.27
N TRP A 39 -11.99 37.74 -10.09
CA TRP A 39 -11.45 36.39 -9.84
C TRP A 39 -12.44 35.26 -10.17
N THR A 40 -13.73 35.57 -10.28
CA THR A 40 -14.78 34.62 -10.71
C THR A 40 -14.79 34.39 -12.22
N LYS A 41 -14.09 35.22 -13.01
CA LYS A 41 -13.98 35.10 -14.48
C LYS A 41 -12.68 34.45 -14.94
N LEU A 42 -11.91 33.86 -14.03
CA LEU A 42 -10.69 33.15 -14.41
C LEU A 42 -11.04 31.94 -15.30
N PRO A 43 -10.26 31.69 -16.37
CA PRO A 43 -10.44 30.49 -17.19
C PRO A 43 -10.29 29.21 -16.37
N TYR A 44 -11.07 28.18 -16.71
CA TYR A 44 -11.05 26.89 -16.01
C TYR A 44 -9.63 26.31 -15.85
N LEU A 45 -8.81 26.38 -16.89
CA LEU A 45 -7.42 25.88 -16.85
C LEU A 45 -6.57 26.60 -15.81
N VAL A 46 -6.78 27.91 -15.62
CA VAL A 46 -6.07 28.70 -14.60
C VAL A 46 -6.52 28.30 -13.20
N LEU A 47 -7.82 28.04 -12.99
CA LEU A 47 -8.32 27.56 -11.70
C LEU A 47 -7.74 26.19 -11.33
N VAL A 48 -7.65 25.26 -12.30
CA VAL A 48 -7.02 23.96 -12.08
C VAL A 48 -5.54 24.12 -11.73
N GLU A 49 -4.83 25.03 -12.40
CA GLU A 49 -3.42 25.31 -12.09
C GLU A 49 -3.25 25.93 -10.70
N ILE A 50 -4.15 26.82 -10.29
CA ILE A 50 -4.17 27.34 -8.91
C ILE A 50 -4.36 26.17 -7.94
N TYR A 51 -5.36 25.31 -8.17
CA TYR A 51 -5.61 24.15 -7.30
C TYR A 51 -4.42 23.20 -7.17
N ARG A 52 -3.62 23.01 -8.22
CA ARG A 52 -2.42 22.14 -8.16
C ARG A 52 -1.40 22.60 -7.11
N ASN A 53 -1.37 23.90 -6.82
CA ASN A 53 -0.41 24.51 -5.90
C ASN A 53 -0.94 24.61 -4.46
N LEU A 54 -2.09 24.02 -4.15
CA LEU A 54 -2.75 24.12 -2.84
C LEU A 54 -2.69 22.82 -2.04
N SER A 55 -2.68 22.98 -0.71
CA SER A 55 -2.95 21.87 0.21
C SER A 55 -4.38 21.37 0.04
N GLU A 56 -4.68 20.13 0.42
CA GLU A 56 -6.04 19.59 0.30
C GLU A 56 -7.08 20.39 1.11
N ILE A 57 -6.67 20.90 2.27
CA ILE A 57 -7.53 21.74 3.13
C ILE A 57 -7.88 23.03 2.38
N ASP A 58 -6.89 23.66 1.75
CA ASP A 58 -7.09 24.88 0.97
C ASP A 58 -7.92 24.62 -0.29
N LYS A 59 -7.71 23.47 -0.96
CA LYS A 59 -8.56 23.07 -2.09
C LYS A 59 -10.04 23.03 -1.68
N VAL A 60 -10.35 22.44 -0.52
CA VAL A 60 -11.73 22.36 -0.01
C VAL A 60 -12.27 23.75 0.36
N ALA A 61 -11.46 24.61 0.97
CA ALA A 61 -11.87 25.98 1.30
C ALA A 61 -12.15 26.81 0.04
N MET A 62 -11.29 26.74 -0.97
CA MET A 62 -11.46 27.47 -2.23
C MET A 62 -12.65 26.97 -3.04
N ALA A 63 -12.96 25.67 -2.97
CA ALA A 63 -14.12 25.11 -3.64
C ALA A 63 -15.46 25.69 -3.14
N GLN A 64 -15.48 26.31 -1.95
CA GLN A 64 -16.67 26.93 -1.37
C GLN A 64 -16.88 28.39 -1.82
N VAL A 65 -15.95 28.99 -2.56
CA VAL A 65 -16.01 30.40 -2.96
C VAL A 65 -17.16 30.67 -3.92
N CYS A 66 -17.25 29.92 -5.02
CA CYS A 66 -18.36 29.97 -5.97
C CYS A 66 -18.42 28.71 -6.87
N PRO A 67 -19.51 28.49 -7.64
CA PRO A 67 -19.71 27.27 -8.42
C PRO A 67 -18.60 26.97 -9.44
N GLU A 68 -17.97 27.99 -10.03
CA GLU A 68 -16.88 27.83 -10.98
C GLU A 68 -15.65 27.21 -10.31
N TRP A 69 -15.32 27.65 -9.10
CA TRP A 69 -14.24 27.07 -8.30
C TRP A 69 -14.58 25.65 -7.85
N TRP A 70 -15.83 25.36 -7.50
CA TRP A 70 -16.30 24.00 -7.20
C TRP A 70 -16.17 23.05 -8.41
N ASN A 71 -16.50 23.53 -9.61
CA ASN A 71 -16.37 22.74 -10.83
C ASN A 71 -14.90 22.45 -11.18
N ALA A 72 -14.02 23.42 -10.99
CA ALA A 72 -12.57 23.22 -11.14
C ALA A 72 -12.00 22.28 -10.07
N PHE A 73 -12.50 22.33 -8.83
CA PHE A 73 -12.13 21.40 -7.77
C PHE A 73 -12.38 19.94 -8.17
N LYS A 74 -13.45 19.65 -8.91
CA LYS A 74 -13.77 18.30 -9.39
C LYS A 74 -12.90 17.81 -10.56
N SER A 75 -11.88 18.56 -10.97
CA SER A 75 -11.02 18.13 -12.08
C SER A 75 -10.25 16.85 -11.71
N PRO A 76 -10.33 15.77 -12.50
CA PRO A 76 -9.67 14.50 -12.17
C PRO A 76 -8.15 14.61 -11.99
N VAL A 77 -7.52 15.57 -12.68
CA VAL A 77 -6.06 15.78 -12.62
C VAL A 77 -5.57 16.22 -11.24
N LEU A 78 -6.47 16.70 -10.38
CA LEU A 78 -6.14 17.17 -9.02
C LEU A 78 -6.07 16.04 -7.99
N TRP A 79 -6.58 14.85 -8.33
CA TRP A 79 -6.89 13.77 -7.40
C TRP A 79 -6.36 12.41 -7.87
N ARG A 80 -5.36 12.38 -8.75
CA ARG A 80 -4.82 11.12 -9.31
C ARG A 80 -4.12 10.25 -8.27
N THR A 81 -3.47 10.88 -7.29
CA THR A 81 -2.66 10.18 -6.29
C THR A 81 -3.15 10.52 -4.90
N LYS A 82 -3.31 9.51 -4.04
CA LYS A 82 -3.72 9.72 -2.65
C LYS A 82 -3.18 8.65 -1.71
N HIS A 83 -2.65 9.11 -0.59
CA HIS A 83 -2.28 8.27 0.54
C HIS A 83 -3.35 8.28 1.63
N PHE A 84 -3.64 7.12 2.20
CA PHE A 84 -4.57 6.91 3.30
C PHE A 84 -3.89 6.20 4.46
N ILE A 85 -4.30 6.56 5.67
CA ILE A 85 -3.84 5.90 6.90
C ILE A 85 -5.05 5.24 7.54
N PHE A 86 -5.01 3.93 7.69
CA PHE A 86 -6.02 3.16 8.42
C PHE A 86 -5.47 2.77 9.79
N GLY A 87 -6.33 2.77 10.82
CA GLY A 87 -5.91 2.52 12.20
C GLY A 87 -5.47 3.78 12.96
N GLY A 88 -4.71 3.58 14.04
CA GLY A 88 -4.31 4.66 14.96
C GLY A 88 -5.40 5.14 15.94
N PRO A 89 -5.10 6.17 16.74
CA PRO A 89 -6.02 6.68 17.76
C PRO A 89 -7.37 7.20 17.19
N ASP A 90 -7.37 7.70 15.96
CA ASP A 90 -8.54 8.26 15.26
C ASP A 90 -9.10 7.32 14.17
N ALA A 91 -8.84 6.00 14.27
CA ALA A 91 -9.14 5.02 13.22
C ALA A 91 -10.55 5.14 12.63
N LYS A 92 -11.56 5.35 13.49
CA LYS A 92 -12.97 5.42 13.07
C LYS A 92 -13.26 6.64 12.20
N ASN A 93 -12.79 7.82 12.59
CA ASN A 93 -13.03 9.04 11.80
C ASN A 93 -12.12 9.10 10.58
N ALA A 94 -10.87 8.62 10.70
CA ALA A 94 -9.97 8.47 9.56
C ALA A 94 -10.58 7.55 8.48
N GLY A 95 -11.08 6.37 8.89
CA GLY A 95 -11.74 5.44 7.98
C GLY A 95 -12.99 6.02 7.33
N LYS A 96 -13.87 6.67 8.11
CA LYS A 96 -15.05 7.38 7.57
C LYS A 96 -14.67 8.43 6.53
N ARG A 97 -13.65 9.25 6.81
CA ARG A 97 -13.16 10.26 5.86
C ARG A 97 -12.58 9.64 4.60
N ALA A 98 -11.86 8.53 4.71
CA ALA A 98 -11.32 7.80 3.57
C ALA A 98 -12.43 7.26 2.65
N VAL A 99 -13.47 6.65 3.22
CA VAL A 99 -14.62 6.15 2.47
C VAL A 99 -15.36 7.31 1.79
N GLN A 100 -15.66 8.39 2.51
CA GLN A 100 -16.30 9.58 1.93
C GLN A 100 -15.48 10.21 0.79
N TYR A 101 -14.15 10.21 0.93
CA TYR A 101 -13.26 10.65 -0.14
C TYR A 101 -13.39 9.74 -1.37
N ALA A 102 -13.36 8.41 -1.18
CA ALA A 102 -13.47 7.44 -2.26
C ALA A 102 -14.84 7.49 -2.94
N GLU A 103 -15.93 7.70 -2.20
CA GLU A 103 -17.26 7.91 -2.77
C GLU A 103 -17.32 9.13 -3.69
N MET A 104 -16.65 10.23 -3.32
CA MET A 104 -16.70 11.48 -4.06
C MET A 104 -15.71 11.56 -5.22
N LEU A 105 -14.49 11.06 -5.03
CA LEU A 105 -13.35 11.27 -5.93
C LEU A 105 -12.65 9.97 -6.35
N GLY A 106 -13.12 8.81 -5.87
CA GLY A 106 -12.45 7.53 -6.06
C GLY A 106 -12.26 7.13 -7.52
N SER A 107 -13.22 7.46 -8.39
CA SER A 107 -13.14 7.20 -9.82
C SER A 107 -12.03 7.97 -10.54
N TYR A 108 -11.51 9.04 -9.93
CA TYR A 108 -10.40 9.83 -10.48
C TYR A 108 -9.03 9.31 -10.08
N LEU A 109 -8.95 8.48 -9.03
CA LEU A 109 -7.70 7.92 -8.55
C LEU A 109 -7.07 7.02 -9.60
N GLN A 110 -5.74 7.11 -9.67
CA GLN A 110 -4.86 6.24 -10.44
C GLN A 110 -3.80 5.60 -9.53
N GLU A 111 -3.48 6.25 -8.41
CA GLU A 111 -2.45 5.80 -7.48
C GLU A 111 -2.99 5.90 -6.06
N VAL A 112 -3.03 4.76 -5.38
CA VAL A 112 -3.54 4.64 -4.01
C VAL A 112 -2.50 3.94 -3.16
N SER A 113 -2.12 4.57 -2.06
CA SER A 113 -1.31 3.94 -1.01
C SER A 113 -2.04 3.96 0.32
N ILE A 114 -2.01 2.83 1.03
CA ILE A 114 -2.67 2.63 2.31
C ILE A 114 -1.62 2.12 3.31
N SER A 115 -1.41 2.85 4.41
CA SER A 115 -0.63 2.33 5.53
C SER A 115 -1.56 1.99 6.69
N CYS A 116 -1.45 0.76 7.20
CA CYS A 116 -2.16 0.33 8.39
C CYS A 116 -1.28 0.61 9.62
N ARG A 117 -1.73 1.49 10.53
CA ARG A 117 -0.95 1.90 11.71
C ARG A 117 -1.61 1.48 13.00
N HIS A 118 -0.77 1.17 14.00
CA HIS A 118 -1.22 0.80 15.34
C HIS A 118 -2.35 -0.23 15.28
N VAL A 119 -2.11 -1.32 14.53
CA VAL A 119 -3.01 -2.45 14.52
C VAL A 119 -3.05 -2.99 15.96
N THR A 120 -4.23 -2.91 16.56
CA THR A 120 -4.53 -3.39 17.90
C THR A 120 -5.84 -4.16 17.82
N SER A 121 -6.13 -4.96 18.84
CA SER A 121 -7.41 -5.65 18.98
C SER A 121 -8.63 -4.73 18.74
N ASN A 122 -8.55 -3.45 19.09
CA ASN A 122 -9.66 -2.52 18.95
C ASN A 122 -9.75 -1.89 17.55
N THR A 123 -8.64 -1.81 16.81
CA THR A 123 -8.58 -1.17 15.49
C THR A 123 -8.78 -2.16 14.34
N CYS A 124 -8.57 -3.47 14.54
CA CYS A 124 -8.73 -4.48 13.49
C CYS A 124 -10.11 -4.44 12.80
N ASN A 125 -11.21 -4.46 13.58
CA ASN A 125 -12.57 -4.37 13.02
C ASN A 125 -12.75 -3.11 12.16
N VAL A 126 -12.30 -1.96 12.67
CA VAL A 126 -12.43 -0.68 11.97
C VAL A 126 -11.62 -0.67 10.69
N ILE A 127 -10.40 -1.23 10.70
CA ILE A 127 -9.55 -1.37 9.51
C ILE A 127 -10.24 -2.27 8.49
N THR A 128 -10.76 -3.42 8.90
CA THR A 128 -11.51 -4.34 8.02
C THR A 128 -12.72 -3.68 7.39
N GLU A 129 -13.61 -3.10 8.19
CA GLU A 129 -14.81 -2.43 7.69
C GLU A 129 -14.47 -1.26 6.76
N THR A 130 -13.43 -0.49 7.10
CA THR A 130 -12.95 0.62 6.28
C THR A 130 -12.42 0.12 4.95
N LEU A 131 -11.55 -0.90 4.95
CA LEU A 131 -10.95 -1.45 3.75
C LEU A 131 -12.02 -2.03 2.80
N GLU A 132 -13.00 -2.76 3.35
CA GLU A 132 -14.11 -3.31 2.56
C GLU A 132 -14.96 -2.21 1.91
N ALA A 133 -15.36 -1.20 2.69
CA ALA A 133 -16.15 -0.09 2.18
C ALA A 133 -15.36 0.71 1.14
N PHE A 134 -14.09 1.00 1.44
CA PHE A 134 -13.19 1.75 0.57
C PHE A 134 -12.93 1.03 -0.76
N ALA A 135 -12.64 -0.29 -0.72
CA ALA A 135 -12.42 -1.10 -1.92
C ALA A 135 -13.67 -1.11 -2.83
N LYS A 136 -14.87 -1.17 -2.26
CA LYS A 136 -16.13 -1.07 -3.02
C LYS A 136 -16.24 0.27 -3.75
N CYS A 137 -15.90 1.38 -3.10
CA CYS A 137 -15.89 2.70 -3.73
C CYS A 137 -14.87 2.81 -4.88
N LEU A 138 -13.78 2.05 -4.81
CA LEU A 138 -12.73 2.03 -5.85
C LEU A 138 -12.96 1.01 -6.97
N SER A 139 -14.06 0.27 -6.95
CA SER A 139 -14.38 -0.76 -7.97
C SER A 139 -14.31 -0.24 -9.41
N ASN A 140 -14.70 1.02 -9.65
CA ASN A 140 -14.68 1.66 -10.97
C ASN A 140 -13.42 2.51 -11.23
N ALA A 141 -12.50 2.58 -10.26
CA ALA A 141 -11.26 3.32 -10.44
C ALA A 141 -10.37 2.61 -11.47
N ARG A 142 -9.64 3.38 -12.27
CA ARG A 142 -8.66 2.86 -13.23
C ARG A 142 -7.27 2.97 -12.62
N LEU A 143 -7.06 2.22 -11.53
CA LEU A 143 -5.81 2.26 -10.80
C LEU A 143 -4.67 1.69 -11.64
N ARG A 144 -3.53 2.37 -11.55
CA ARG A 144 -2.22 1.95 -12.08
C ARG A 144 -1.27 1.56 -10.95
N HIS A 145 -1.40 2.21 -9.79
CA HIS A 145 -0.58 1.93 -8.62
C HIS A 145 -1.48 1.63 -7.43
N PHE A 146 -1.24 0.49 -6.78
CA PHE A 146 -1.90 0.12 -5.54
C PHE A 146 -0.89 -0.38 -4.52
N GLN A 147 -0.88 0.24 -3.35
CA GLN A 147 -0.01 -0.12 -2.25
C GLN A 147 -0.83 -0.28 -0.97
N ILE A 148 -0.61 -1.39 -0.27
CA ILE A 148 -1.05 -1.57 1.10
C ILE A 148 0.12 -2.13 1.91
N GLU A 149 0.44 -1.45 2.99
CA GLU A 149 1.56 -1.79 3.87
C GLU A 149 1.09 -1.95 5.31
N ASP A 150 1.87 -2.74 6.06
CA ASP A 150 1.74 -2.94 7.51
C ASP A 150 0.35 -3.44 7.95
N LEU A 151 -0.33 -4.19 7.08
CA LEU A 151 -1.65 -4.74 7.37
C LEU A 151 -1.62 -5.62 8.63
N GLU A 152 -0.60 -6.46 8.77
CA GLU A 152 -0.18 -7.20 9.98
C GLU A 152 -1.30 -7.80 10.85
N LEU A 153 -2.45 -8.16 10.27
CA LEU A 153 -3.61 -8.70 11.00
C LEU A 153 -3.31 -10.04 11.67
N ASP A 154 -2.25 -10.70 11.22
CA ASP A 154 -1.84 -11.97 11.77
C ASP A 154 -1.32 -11.86 13.21
N ARG A 155 -0.85 -10.68 13.64
CA ARG A 155 -0.37 -10.44 15.02
C ARG A 155 -1.43 -10.73 16.10
N PHE A 156 -2.72 -10.69 15.75
CA PHE A 156 -3.81 -10.86 16.72
C PHE A 156 -4.68 -12.08 16.38
N TRP A 157 -4.31 -13.25 16.92
CA TRP A 157 -5.01 -14.53 16.72
C TRP A 157 -6.53 -14.45 17.01
N LYS A 158 -6.95 -13.62 17.98
CA LYS A 158 -8.36 -13.37 18.32
C LYS A 158 -9.21 -12.90 17.12
N TYR A 159 -8.60 -12.31 16.11
CA TYR A 159 -9.26 -11.76 14.93
C TYR A 159 -9.01 -12.58 13.67
N ALA A 160 -8.68 -13.87 13.80
CA ALA A 160 -8.52 -14.78 12.67
C ALA A 160 -9.71 -14.76 11.70
N HIS A 161 -10.94 -14.59 12.21
CA HIS A 161 -12.15 -14.49 11.39
C HIS A 161 -12.18 -13.26 10.46
N LEU A 162 -11.55 -12.14 10.82
CA LEU A 162 -11.47 -10.94 9.97
C LEU A 162 -10.49 -11.09 8.81
N ARG A 163 -9.55 -12.05 8.92
CA ARG A 163 -8.55 -12.29 7.87
C ARG A 163 -9.22 -12.75 6.60
N PHE A 164 -10.14 -13.69 6.71
CA PHE A 164 -10.94 -14.18 5.59
C PHE A 164 -11.68 -13.05 4.87
N ASN A 165 -12.27 -12.12 5.64
CA ASN A 165 -12.98 -10.97 5.08
C ASN A 165 -12.05 -10.07 4.25
N ILE A 166 -10.87 -9.77 4.78
CA ILE A 166 -9.89 -8.93 4.08
C ILE A 166 -9.28 -9.65 2.87
N GLU A 167 -8.95 -10.93 3.01
CA GLU A 167 -8.46 -11.77 1.91
C GLU A 167 -9.47 -11.80 0.76
N ASN A 168 -10.74 -12.09 1.06
CA ASN A 168 -11.82 -12.09 0.08
C ASN A 168 -12.08 -10.70 -0.52
N CYS A 169 -11.96 -9.64 0.30
CA CYS A 169 -12.05 -8.27 -0.17
C CYS A 169 -10.94 -7.94 -1.18
N LEU A 170 -9.69 -8.30 -0.89
CA LEU A 170 -8.55 -8.09 -1.80
C LEU A 170 -8.68 -8.90 -3.09
N VAL A 171 -9.10 -10.17 -3.00
CA VAL A 171 -9.40 -11.00 -4.18
C VAL A 171 -10.45 -10.32 -5.06
N THR A 172 -11.58 -9.94 -4.48
CA THR A 172 -12.69 -9.28 -5.22
C THR A 172 -12.24 -7.95 -5.82
N PHE A 173 -11.48 -7.17 -5.06
CA PHE A 173 -10.94 -5.89 -5.51
C PHE A 173 -10.02 -6.07 -6.71
N PHE A 174 -9.02 -6.95 -6.62
CA PHE A 174 -8.07 -7.15 -7.71
C PHE A 174 -8.69 -7.77 -8.95
N GLN A 175 -9.71 -8.61 -8.81
CA GLN A 175 -10.47 -9.12 -9.96
C GLN A 175 -11.10 -8.00 -10.81
N GLY A 176 -11.46 -6.86 -10.18
CA GLY A 176 -12.02 -5.69 -10.87
C GLY A 176 -10.98 -4.69 -11.38
N GLN A 177 -9.70 -4.82 -11.03
CA GLN A 177 -8.65 -3.90 -11.45
C GLN A 177 -7.89 -4.45 -12.65
N HIS A 178 -7.98 -3.79 -13.81
CA HIS A 178 -7.43 -4.29 -15.08
C HIS A 178 -6.25 -3.48 -15.65
N ASN A 179 -5.82 -2.43 -14.94
CA ASN A 179 -4.78 -1.51 -15.42
C ASN A 179 -3.61 -1.35 -14.44
N LEU A 180 -3.47 -2.27 -13.46
CA LEU A 180 -2.42 -2.15 -12.46
C LEU A 180 -1.05 -2.36 -13.11
N GLU A 181 -0.15 -1.42 -12.89
CA GLU A 181 1.25 -1.43 -13.32
C GLU A 181 2.18 -1.67 -12.12
N VAL A 182 1.79 -1.21 -10.92
CA VAL A 182 2.57 -1.32 -9.69
C VAL A 182 1.68 -1.82 -8.56
N VAL A 183 2.13 -2.88 -7.89
CA VAL A 183 1.45 -3.46 -6.73
C VAL A 183 2.45 -3.71 -5.61
N THR A 184 2.19 -3.13 -4.44
CA THR A 184 2.97 -3.34 -3.22
C THR A 184 2.05 -3.87 -2.14
N LEU A 185 2.34 -5.08 -1.65
CA LEU A 185 1.65 -5.74 -0.53
C LEU A 185 2.65 -6.06 0.59
N ALA A 186 3.65 -5.20 0.78
CA ALA A 186 4.72 -5.45 1.72
C ALA A 186 4.20 -5.51 3.16
N SER A 187 4.76 -6.40 3.98
CA SER A 187 4.37 -6.61 5.38
C SER A 187 2.88 -6.92 5.59
N ALA A 188 2.20 -7.47 4.57
CA ALA A 188 0.79 -7.79 4.70
C ALA A 188 0.51 -8.99 5.63
N GLN A 189 1.49 -9.90 5.77
CA GLN A 189 1.44 -11.08 6.65
C GLN A 189 0.21 -11.99 6.40
N ILE A 190 -0.07 -12.32 5.14
CA ILE A 190 -1.20 -13.15 4.71
C ILE A 190 -0.82 -14.64 4.75
N ALA A 191 -1.79 -15.51 5.03
CA ALA A 191 -1.58 -16.96 4.92
C ALA A 191 -1.21 -17.39 3.49
N LEU A 192 -0.38 -18.42 3.32
CA LEU A 192 0.16 -18.80 2.00
C LEU A 192 -0.93 -19.14 0.96
N LEU A 193 -1.97 -19.89 1.33
CA LEU A 193 -3.04 -20.26 0.39
C LEU A 193 -3.86 -19.05 -0.04
N SER A 194 -4.36 -18.26 0.91
CA SER A 194 -5.12 -17.04 0.64
C SER A 194 -4.30 -15.98 -0.09
N GLY A 195 -3.03 -15.81 0.29
CA GLY A 195 -2.12 -14.90 -0.39
C GLY A 195 -1.85 -15.33 -1.83
N THR A 196 -1.75 -16.64 -2.09
CA THR A 196 -1.67 -17.16 -3.46
C THR A 196 -2.94 -16.86 -4.25
N GLU A 197 -4.13 -16.96 -3.64
CA GLU A 197 -5.40 -16.60 -4.28
C GLU A 197 -5.50 -15.12 -4.64
N ILE A 198 -4.98 -14.25 -3.77
CA ILE A 198 -4.85 -12.80 -4.07
C ILE A 198 -3.94 -12.57 -5.28
N LEU A 199 -2.80 -13.27 -5.35
CA LEU A 199 -1.87 -13.17 -6.48
C LEU A 199 -2.47 -13.73 -7.77
N GLU A 200 -3.28 -14.79 -7.70
CA GLU A 200 -4.02 -15.33 -8.84
C GLU A 200 -5.07 -14.35 -9.36
N ALA A 201 -5.79 -13.67 -8.47
CA ALA A 201 -6.72 -12.61 -8.83
C ALA A 201 -6.01 -11.47 -9.58
N LEU A 202 -4.85 -11.04 -9.07
CA LEU A 202 -3.98 -10.05 -9.71
C LEU A 202 -3.46 -10.52 -11.07
N LEU A 203 -2.97 -11.75 -11.16
CA LEU A 203 -2.48 -12.36 -12.40
C LEU A 203 -3.57 -12.36 -13.47
N LYS A 204 -4.77 -12.81 -13.11
CA LYS A 204 -5.91 -12.92 -14.03
C LYS A 204 -6.35 -11.56 -14.58
N SER A 205 -6.33 -10.52 -13.75
CA SER A 205 -6.87 -9.20 -14.12
C SER A 205 -5.84 -8.26 -14.73
N SER A 206 -4.62 -8.23 -14.18
CA SER A 206 -3.56 -7.27 -14.48
C SER A 206 -2.18 -7.91 -14.70
N GLY A 207 -2.06 -9.24 -14.78
CA GLY A 207 -0.76 -9.93 -14.90
C GLY A 207 0.08 -9.60 -16.14
N HIS A 208 -0.54 -9.02 -17.17
CA HIS A 208 0.11 -8.55 -18.39
C HIS A 208 0.60 -7.09 -18.29
N SER A 209 0.05 -6.30 -17.37
CA SER A 209 0.38 -4.89 -17.20
C SER A 209 1.32 -4.63 -16.01
N ILE A 210 1.31 -5.49 -14.99
CA ILE A 210 2.13 -5.31 -13.78
C ILE A 210 3.63 -5.39 -14.13
N ARG A 211 4.33 -4.29 -13.81
CA ARG A 211 5.77 -4.07 -14.00
C ARG A 211 6.52 -4.11 -12.68
N ILE A 212 5.90 -3.66 -11.60
CA ILE A 212 6.52 -3.64 -10.26
C ILE A 212 5.64 -4.44 -9.31
N LEU A 213 6.23 -5.46 -8.68
CA LEU A 213 5.57 -6.32 -7.72
C LEU A 213 6.42 -6.44 -6.45
N GLU A 214 5.97 -5.80 -5.38
CA GLU A 214 6.68 -5.76 -4.11
C GLU A 214 5.92 -6.53 -3.05
N LEU A 215 6.48 -7.68 -2.66
CA LEU A 215 5.86 -8.67 -1.78
C LEU A 215 6.80 -9.04 -0.61
N MET A 216 7.67 -8.12 -0.20
CA MET A 216 8.52 -8.31 0.98
C MET A 216 7.63 -8.54 2.20
N ASP A 217 7.84 -9.63 2.93
CA ASP A 217 7.07 -10.04 4.11
C ASP A 217 5.55 -10.13 3.83
N PHE A 218 5.18 -10.44 2.59
CA PHE A 218 3.78 -10.61 2.17
C PHE A 218 3.11 -11.80 2.85
N PHE A 219 3.82 -12.93 2.92
CA PHE A 219 3.33 -14.11 3.62
C PHE A 219 3.71 -14.09 5.10
N HIS A 220 2.92 -14.77 5.91
CA HIS A 220 3.31 -15.07 7.30
C HIS A 220 4.67 -15.79 7.32
N GLY A 221 5.56 -15.35 8.22
CA GLY A 221 6.88 -15.93 8.38
C GLY A 221 6.83 -17.44 8.66
N ARG A 222 7.89 -18.16 8.29
CA ARG A 222 8.07 -19.64 8.41
C ARG A 222 7.51 -20.51 7.29
N LEU A 223 6.88 -19.95 6.26
CA LEU A 223 6.33 -20.75 5.16
C LEU A 223 7.30 -20.82 3.97
N ALA A 224 7.56 -22.04 3.49
CA ALA A 224 8.32 -22.26 2.26
C ALA A 224 7.40 -22.09 1.05
N ALA A 225 7.05 -20.85 0.71
CA ALA A 225 6.12 -20.53 -0.37
C ALA A 225 6.52 -21.19 -1.70
N TYR A 226 7.81 -21.31 -1.97
CA TYR A 226 8.35 -21.98 -3.16
C TYR A 226 7.96 -23.47 -3.28
N GLN A 227 7.55 -24.14 -2.21
CA GLN A 227 7.11 -25.54 -2.25
C GLN A 227 5.66 -25.69 -2.74
N LEU A 228 4.88 -24.60 -2.74
CA LEU A 228 3.52 -24.62 -3.24
C LEU A 228 3.54 -24.40 -4.76
N SER A 229 3.35 -25.46 -5.54
CA SER A 229 3.33 -25.38 -7.01
C SER A 229 2.32 -24.36 -7.54
N ARG A 230 1.17 -24.21 -6.87
CA ARG A 230 0.16 -23.20 -7.19
C ARG A 230 0.74 -21.77 -7.15
N PHE A 231 1.56 -21.47 -6.13
CA PHE A 231 2.23 -20.18 -6.00
C PHE A 231 3.29 -19.98 -7.10
N VAL A 232 4.14 -20.99 -7.35
CA VAL A 232 5.19 -20.92 -8.38
C VAL A 232 4.58 -20.68 -9.77
N LEU A 233 3.50 -21.40 -10.12
CA LEU A 233 2.78 -21.21 -11.38
C LEU A 233 2.17 -19.81 -11.48
N THR A 234 1.57 -19.32 -10.40
CA THR A 234 0.99 -17.97 -10.34
C THR A 234 2.05 -16.90 -10.58
N MET A 235 3.17 -16.96 -9.85
CA MET A 235 4.28 -16.01 -10.02
C MET A 235 4.96 -16.11 -11.39
N SER A 236 4.95 -17.30 -12.00
CA SER A 236 5.48 -17.50 -13.35
C SER A 236 4.60 -16.91 -14.45
N GLY A 237 3.31 -16.69 -14.17
CA GLY A 237 2.33 -16.20 -15.14
C GLY A 237 2.43 -14.70 -15.44
N PHE A 238 3.05 -13.91 -14.57
CA PHE A 238 3.26 -12.49 -14.82
C PHE A 238 4.24 -12.29 -15.98
N SER A 239 3.85 -11.51 -16.98
CA SER A 239 4.56 -11.44 -18.27
C SER A 239 5.28 -10.12 -18.52
N ASN A 240 5.21 -9.17 -17.59
CA ASN A 240 5.74 -7.82 -17.79
C ASN A 240 6.54 -7.26 -16.60
N LEU A 241 6.98 -8.13 -15.68
CA LEU A 241 7.72 -7.72 -14.49
C LEU A 241 9.09 -7.13 -14.86
N GLU A 242 9.37 -5.96 -14.30
CA GLU A 242 10.64 -5.23 -14.39
C GLU A 242 11.34 -5.15 -13.02
N LYS A 243 10.58 -4.96 -11.94
CA LYS A 243 11.07 -4.94 -10.56
C LYS A 243 10.25 -5.91 -9.71
N VAL A 244 10.95 -6.79 -8.99
CA VAL A 244 10.33 -7.73 -8.06
C VAL A 244 11.06 -7.71 -6.72
N THR A 245 10.29 -7.69 -5.64
CA THR A 245 10.82 -7.79 -4.28
C THR A 245 10.14 -8.95 -3.56
N LEU A 246 10.92 -9.91 -3.07
CA LEU A 246 10.44 -11.14 -2.45
C LEU A 246 11.32 -11.57 -1.28
N ASN A 247 10.79 -12.44 -0.43
CA ASN A 247 11.57 -13.20 0.53
C ASN A 247 12.20 -14.42 -0.16
N TYR A 248 13.33 -14.93 0.36
CA TYR A 248 14.04 -16.07 -0.21
C TYR A 248 13.20 -17.35 -0.20
N CYS A 249 12.33 -17.49 0.81
CA CYS A 249 11.33 -18.55 0.91
C CYS A 249 10.25 -18.50 -0.20
N CYS A 250 10.25 -17.48 -1.05
CA CYS A 250 9.38 -17.33 -2.22
C CYS A 250 10.10 -17.56 -3.56
N VAL A 251 11.41 -17.80 -3.56
CA VAL A 251 12.21 -17.92 -4.79
C VAL A 251 12.77 -19.32 -4.91
N CYS A 252 12.64 -19.97 -6.07
CA CYS A 252 13.25 -21.27 -6.35
C CYS A 252 13.77 -21.36 -7.78
N ASN A 253 14.51 -22.44 -8.06
CA ASN A 253 15.07 -22.66 -9.40
C ASN A 253 13.99 -22.69 -10.50
N GLU A 254 12.87 -23.35 -10.23
CA GLU A 254 11.75 -23.46 -11.18
C GLU A 254 11.21 -22.07 -11.55
N LEU A 255 10.93 -21.22 -10.55
CA LEU A 255 10.44 -19.86 -10.76
C LEU A 255 11.41 -19.03 -11.61
N LEU A 256 12.70 -19.01 -11.24
CA LEU A 256 13.70 -18.24 -11.98
C LEU A 256 13.90 -18.76 -13.42
N GLN A 257 13.79 -20.07 -13.64
CA GLN A 257 13.84 -20.65 -14.98
C GLN A 257 12.61 -20.27 -15.82
N HIS A 258 11.43 -20.16 -15.22
CA HIS A 258 10.24 -19.64 -15.90
C HIS A 258 10.43 -18.17 -16.28
N TRP A 259 10.89 -17.32 -15.36
CA TRP A 259 11.17 -15.92 -15.63
C TRP A 259 12.24 -15.70 -16.68
N ALA A 260 13.28 -16.53 -16.71
CA ALA A 260 14.27 -16.48 -17.79
C ALA A 260 13.63 -16.68 -19.19
N LYS A 261 12.49 -17.38 -19.28
CA LYS A 261 11.74 -17.55 -20.53
C LYS A 261 10.71 -16.44 -20.75
N SER A 262 9.90 -16.12 -19.73
CA SER A 262 8.75 -15.24 -19.87
C SER A 262 9.08 -13.74 -19.76
N LEU A 263 10.16 -13.39 -19.07
CA LEU A 263 10.56 -12.00 -18.78
C LEU A 263 11.83 -11.58 -19.52
N GLN A 264 12.19 -12.27 -20.61
CA GLN A 264 13.41 -11.99 -21.38
C GLN A 264 13.54 -10.50 -21.73
N GLY A 265 14.66 -9.90 -21.31
CA GLY A 265 14.96 -8.47 -21.51
C GLY A 265 14.11 -7.48 -20.70
N LYS A 266 13.13 -7.95 -19.92
CA LYS A 266 12.20 -7.12 -19.13
C LYS A 266 12.62 -6.98 -17.68
N LEU A 267 12.95 -8.10 -17.01
CA LEU A 267 13.33 -8.09 -15.60
C LEU A 267 14.66 -7.35 -15.41
N ARG A 268 14.66 -6.33 -14.55
CA ARG A 268 15.80 -5.43 -14.30
C ARG A 268 16.24 -5.42 -12.85
N HIS A 269 15.30 -5.55 -11.92
CA HIS A 269 15.61 -5.45 -10.49
C HIS A 269 14.94 -6.60 -9.74
N LEU A 270 15.75 -7.34 -8.98
CA LEU A 270 15.27 -8.38 -8.08
C LEU A 270 15.87 -8.15 -6.68
N THR A 271 15.02 -7.86 -5.72
CA THR A 271 15.42 -7.73 -4.31
C THR A 271 14.97 -8.96 -3.54
N ILE A 272 15.91 -9.61 -2.85
CA ILE A 272 15.67 -10.83 -2.08
C ILE A 272 15.99 -10.57 -0.61
N LYS A 273 14.97 -10.68 0.25
CA LYS A 273 15.14 -10.68 1.71
C LYS A 273 15.22 -12.11 2.23
N ALA A 274 16.01 -12.38 3.26
CA ALA A 274 15.91 -13.64 4.00
C ALA A 274 16.01 -13.41 5.51
N GLY A 275 15.06 -13.98 6.25
CA GLY A 275 15.05 -13.99 7.72
C GLY A 275 15.52 -15.31 8.32
N ALA A 276 16.04 -15.25 9.54
CA ALA A 276 16.44 -16.43 10.31
C ALA A 276 15.27 -17.38 10.63
N ASP A 277 14.05 -16.83 10.69
CA ASP A 277 12.81 -17.54 10.98
C ASP A 277 12.12 -18.10 9.73
N GLU A 278 12.71 -17.92 8.54
CA GLU A 278 12.17 -18.38 7.27
C GLU A 278 12.87 -19.64 6.77
N PRO A 279 12.20 -20.51 5.99
CA PRO A 279 12.87 -21.62 5.32
C PRO A 279 13.84 -21.11 4.25
N HIS A 280 15.13 -21.41 4.43
CA HIS A 280 16.20 -21.04 3.50
C HIS A 280 17.18 -22.20 3.23
N SER A 281 16.75 -23.45 3.41
CA SER A 281 17.59 -24.63 3.22
C SER A 281 17.81 -25.03 1.76
N HIS A 282 17.00 -24.53 0.83
CA HIS A 282 17.19 -24.80 -0.59
C HIS A 282 18.24 -23.89 -1.20
N THR A 283 18.81 -24.33 -2.32
CA THR A 283 19.86 -23.62 -3.05
C THR A 283 19.39 -23.25 -4.45
N LEU A 284 19.61 -21.99 -4.83
CA LEU A 284 19.48 -21.55 -6.21
C LEU A 284 20.76 -21.88 -6.97
N THR A 285 20.67 -22.72 -8.01
CA THR A 285 21.85 -23.25 -8.69
C THR A 285 22.50 -22.22 -9.61
N ASN A 286 23.79 -22.40 -9.86
CA ASN A 286 24.57 -21.54 -10.75
C ASN A 286 23.97 -21.52 -12.16
N GLU A 287 23.53 -22.66 -12.67
CA GLU A 287 22.95 -22.79 -14.02
C GLU A 287 21.65 -22.00 -14.15
N THR A 288 20.85 -21.94 -13.08
CA THR A 288 19.63 -21.15 -13.04
C THR A 288 19.94 -19.65 -13.11
N TRP A 289 20.89 -19.18 -12.30
CA TRP A 289 21.31 -17.78 -12.32
C TRP A 289 21.90 -17.37 -13.67
N GLN A 290 22.81 -18.18 -14.22
CA GLN A 290 23.39 -17.96 -15.54
C GLN A 290 22.31 -17.83 -16.62
N ARG A 291 21.31 -18.72 -16.61
CA ARG A 291 20.20 -18.68 -17.57
C ARG A 291 19.37 -17.41 -17.42
N LEU A 292 19.08 -16.99 -16.19
CA LEU A 292 18.34 -15.77 -15.92
C LEU A 292 19.10 -14.52 -16.37
N VAL A 293 20.39 -14.43 -16.06
CA VAL A 293 21.27 -13.31 -16.46
C VAL A 293 21.42 -13.26 -17.99
N ALA A 294 21.58 -14.42 -18.65
CA ALA A 294 21.63 -14.48 -20.11
C ALA A 294 20.33 -13.98 -20.75
N ALA A 295 19.17 -14.31 -20.17
CA ALA A 295 17.87 -13.82 -20.64
C ALA A 295 17.63 -12.35 -20.30
N CYS A 296 18.15 -11.86 -19.18
CA CYS A 296 17.95 -10.52 -18.65
C CYS A 296 19.32 -9.88 -18.33
N PRO A 297 20.08 -9.43 -19.34
CA PRO A 297 21.46 -8.97 -19.16
C PRO A 297 21.58 -7.64 -18.37
N LYS A 298 20.46 -6.95 -18.15
CA LYS A 298 20.38 -5.72 -17.33
C LYS A 298 19.90 -6.00 -15.90
N LEU A 299 19.75 -7.27 -15.52
CA LEU A 299 19.31 -7.65 -14.19
C LEU A 299 20.35 -7.25 -13.15
N THR A 300 19.90 -6.56 -12.11
CA THR A 300 20.63 -6.31 -10.88
C THR A 300 19.92 -6.98 -9.71
N VAL A 301 20.68 -7.57 -8.80
CA VAL A 301 20.14 -8.24 -7.62
C VAL A 301 20.62 -7.53 -6.35
N GLU A 302 19.70 -7.33 -5.42
CA GLU A 302 19.99 -6.90 -4.06
C GLU A 302 19.60 -8.01 -3.08
N VAL A 303 20.46 -8.32 -2.12
CA VAL A 303 20.22 -9.35 -1.10
C VAL A 303 20.30 -8.72 0.28
N ALA A 304 19.29 -8.96 1.11
CA ALA A 304 19.23 -8.51 2.49
C ALA A 304 19.00 -9.70 3.44
N LEU A 305 19.94 -9.95 4.34
CA LEU A 305 19.91 -11.06 5.29
C LEU A 305 19.68 -10.54 6.71
N PHE A 306 18.71 -11.09 7.43
CA PHE A 306 18.33 -10.64 8.77
C PHE A 306 18.34 -11.80 9.77
N GLY A 307 19.18 -11.69 10.80
CA GLY A 307 19.29 -12.64 11.91
C GLY A 307 19.93 -13.99 11.56
N ILE A 308 20.45 -14.18 10.34
CA ILE A 308 21.08 -15.43 9.93
C ILE A 308 22.54 -15.45 10.41
N ALA A 309 22.80 -16.16 11.50
CA ALA A 309 24.11 -16.15 12.17
C ALA A 309 25.16 -17.10 11.57
N HIS A 310 24.73 -18.19 10.91
CA HIS A 310 25.65 -19.25 10.49
C HIS A 310 26.01 -19.15 9.00
N ALA A 311 27.31 -19.12 8.69
CA ALA A 311 27.82 -19.10 7.32
C ALA A 311 27.27 -20.27 6.46
N ASN A 312 27.07 -21.45 7.06
CA ASN A 312 26.50 -22.61 6.38
C ASN A 312 25.06 -22.40 5.89
N ALA A 313 24.32 -21.45 6.47
CA ALA A 313 22.99 -21.07 6.01
C ALA A 313 23.07 -19.95 4.94
N VAL A 314 24.02 -19.03 5.08
CA VAL A 314 24.20 -17.88 4.17
C VAL A 314 24.83 -18.28 2.84
N ILE A 315 25.94 -19.03 2.87
CA ILE A 315 26.74 -19.37 1.68
C ILE A 315 25.89 -20.05 0.60
N PRO A 316 25.00 -21.02 0.91
CA PRO A 316 24.15 -21.64 -0.11
C PRO A 316 23.15 -20.69 -0.80
N MET A 317 22.85 -19.54 -0.19
CA MET A 317 21.96 -18.53 -0.77
C MET A 317 22.70 -17.60 -1.74
N LEU A 318 24.02 -17.52 -1.62
CA LEU A 318 24.88 -16.66 -2.41
C LEU A 318 25.57 -17.48 -3.50
N SER A 319 25.10 -17.31 -4.74
CA SER A 319 25.78 -17.86 -5.92
C SER A 319 26.73 -16.82 -6.52
N PRO A 320 27.93 -17.23 -6.99
CA PRO A 320 28.86 -16.32 -7.67
C PRO A 320 28.32 -15.76 -9.00
N TYR A 321 27.20 -16.30 -9.52
CA TYR A 321 26.55 -15.84 -10.75
C TYR A 321 25.41 -14.87 -10.51
N ILE A 322 25.13 -14.51 -9.26
CA ILE A 322 24.19 -13.45 -8.94
C ILE A 322 24.79 -12.12 -9.44
N PRO A 323 24.07 -11.33 -10.27
CA PRO A 323 24.50 -9.98 -10.65
C PRO A 323 24.26 -9.01 -9.48
N LEU A 324 24.95 -9.26 -8.36
CA LEU A 324 24.76 -8.61 -7.08
C LEU A 324 25.28 -7.17 -7.13
N VAL A 325 24.44 -6.20 -6.81
CA VAL A 325 24.80 -4.78 -6.71
C VAL A 325 24.68 -4.22 -5.30
N GLY A 326 23.91 -4.89 -4.43
CA GLY A 326 23.72 -4.52 -3.05
C GLY A 326 23.63 -5.74 -2.16
N PHE A 327 24.34 -5.70 -1.03
CA PHE A 327 24.29 -6.74 -0.01
C PHE A 327 24.17 -6.08 1.35
N THR A 328 23.12 -6.42 2.09
CA THR A 328 22.91 -5.97 3.46
C THR A 328 22.80 -7.19 4.37
N MET A 329 23.46 -7.15 5.51
CA MET A 329 23.37 -8.18 6.52
C MET A 329 23.18 -7.52 7.88
N TRP A 330 22.13 -7.91 8.59
CA TRP A 330 21.83 -7.45 9.93
C TRP A 330 21.76 -8.66 10.86
N SER A 331 22.63 -8.72 11.86
CA SER A 331 22.76 -9.86 12.77
C SER A 331 21.71 -9.88 13.89
N GLY A 332 20.88 -8.84 14.03
CA GLY A 332 19.85 -8.77 15.07
C GLY A 332 20.32 -8.20 16.40
N TYR A 333 21.59 -7.84 16.54
CA TYR A 333 22.15 -7.24 17.74
C TYR A 333 22.31 -5.72 17.54
N ASP A 334 21.35 -4.94 18.05
CA ASP A 334 21.67 -3.64 18.63
C ASP A 334 22.04 -3.93 20.09
N ASP A 335 23.34 -4.13 20.37
CA ASP A 335 24.01 -3.89 21.66
C ASP A 335 25.41 -4.55 21.67
N ASP A 336 26.43 -3.73 21.93
CA ASP A 336 27.79 -4.01 22.41
C ASP A 336 28.20 -5.48 22.68
N ILE A 337 28.46 -6.25 21.62
CA ILE A 337 29.26 -7.48 21.75
C ILE A 337 30.47 -7.33 20.85
N GLU A 338 31.60 -6.98 21.47
CA GLU A 338 32.93 -7.11 20.88
C GLU A 338 33.07 -8.53 20.32
N TRP A 339 33.12 -8.65 19.00
CA TRP A 339 33.53 -9.87 18.33
C TRP A 339 35.00 -10.13 18.68
N GLN A 340 35.25 -10.83 19.80
CA GLN A 340 36.55 -11.45 20.01
C GLN A 340 36.65 -12.63 19.04
N VAL A 341 37.30 -12.35 17.92
CA VAL A 341 37.74 -13.37 16.97
C VAL A 341 38.83 -14.18 17.68
N CYS A 342 38.48 -15.38 18.13
CA CYS A 342 39.50 -16.38 18.47
C CYS A 342 40.09 -16.92 17.16
N LEU A 343 41.37 -16.58 16.92
CA LEU A 343 42.22 -17.17 15.89
C LEU A 343 42.59 -18.63 16.22
#